data_AF-A0A2E2JM03-F1
#
_entry.id   AF-A0A2E2JM03-F1
#
_cell.length_a   1.000
_cell.length_b   1.000
_cell.length_c   1.000
_cell.angle_alpha   90.00
_cell.angle_beta   90.00
_cell.angle_gamma   90.00
#
_symmetry.space_group_name_H-M   'P 1'
#
loop_
_entity.id
_entity.type
_entity.pdbx_description
1 polymer ?
#
loop_
_entity_poly.entity_id
_entity_poly.type
_entity_poly.pdbx_seq_one_letter_code
_entity_poly.pdbx_strand_id
1 'polypeptide(L)'
;MAANGVREMAERRCGWLANPTPANFWLTDADGTWTLSEQGRDLGNRFHDISWPEFAADQWVETNGSYGYGCACFDGVVDHRSANVVRIDRLQPRPLNACLADPALPSIN
;
A
#
# COMPACT_ATOMS: atom_id res chain seq x y z
N MET A 1 -11.23 -4.93 30.56
CA MET A 1 -10.01 -4.76 29.74
C MET A 1 -10.47 -4.78 28.28
N ALA A 2 -10.56 -3.63 27.62
CA ALA A 2 -10.92 -3.59 26.20
C ALA A 2 -9.68 -3.96 25.37
N ALA A 3 -9.76 -5.03 24.58
CA ALA A 3 -8.78 -5.36 23.56
C ALA A 3 -8.83 -4.23 22.52
N ASN A 4 -7.79 -3.41 22.46
CA ASN A 4 -7.88 -2.09 21.85
C ASN A 4 -6.69 -1.92 20.88
N GLY A 5 -6.97 -1.91 19.58
CA GLY A 5 -6.01 -1.49 18.55
C GLY A 5 -6.27 -2.02 17.14
N VAL A 6 -6.43 -3.32 16.97
CA VAL A 6 -6.68 -3.91 15.65
C VAL A 6 -8.18 -3.94 15.40
N ARG A 7 -8.66 -3.19 14.42
CA ARG A 7 -9.96 -3.47 13.80
C ARG A 7 -9.72 -4.62 12.83
N GLU A 8 -10.06 -5.84 13.22
CA GLU A 8 -9.96 -7.06 12.38
C GLU A 8 -10.87 -7.03 11.12
N MET A 9 -11.51 -5.89 10.85
CA MET A 9 -12.38 -5.68 9.72
C MET A 9 -11.52 -5.47 8.48
N ALA A 10 -11.82 -6.21 7.41
CA ALA A 10 -11.22 -5.90 6.12
C ALA A 10 -11.68 -4.52 5.65
N GLU A 11 -10.71 -3.71 5.23
CA GLU A 11 -10.87 -2.36 4.72
C GLU A 11 -10.30 -2.31 3.31
N ARG A 12 -10.90 -1.47 2.48
CA ARG A 12 -10.37 -1.15 1.16
C ARG A 12 -9.67 0.20 1.20
N ARG A 13 -8.42 0.22 0.80
CA ARG A 13 -7.51 1.37 0.84
C ARG A 13 -7.00 1.64 -0.56
N CYS A 14 -7.14 2.87 -1.05
CA CYS A 14 -6.75 3.27 -2.41
C CYS A 14 -5.86 4.50 -2.35
N GLY A 15 -4.74 4.48 -3.06
CA GLY A 15 -3.81 5.59 -3.06
C GLY A 15 -2.49 5.27 -3.75
N TRP A 16 -1.47 6.06 -3.41
CA TRP A 16 -0.13 5.93 -3.96
C TRP A 16 0.58 4.73 -3.35
N LEU A 17 0.80 3.68 -4.14
CA LEU A 17 1.66 2.56 -3.76
C LEU A 17 3.10 2.90 -4.14
N ALA A 18 4.00 2.94 -3.16
CA ALA A 18 5.41 3.19 -3.41
C ALA A 18 6.25 1.96 -3.08
N ASN A 19 7.26 1.72 -3.92
CA ASN A 19 8.35 0.79 -3.68
C ASN A 19 9.67 1.42 -4.13
N PRO A 20 10.29 2.30 -3.32
CA PRO A 20 11.48 3.05 -3.75
C PRO A 20 12.79 2.25 -3.64
N THR A 21 12.77 1.17 -2.86
CA THR A 21 13.93 0.31 -2.59
C THR A 21 13.49 -1.13 -2.33
N PRO A 22 14.40 -2.13 -2.42
CA PRO A 22 14.04 -3.54 -2.25
C PRO A 22 13.29 -3.82 -0.93
N ALA A 23 12.18 -4.55 -1.03
CA ALA A 23 11.33 -4.98 0.10
C ALA A 23 10.67 -3.86 0.92
N ASN A 24 10.64 -2.62 0.43
CA ASN A 24 10.00 -1.50 1.12
C ASN A 24 8.74 -1.08 0.37
N PHE A 25 7.57 -1.34 0.94
CA PHE A 25 6.28 -1.05 0.32
C PHE A 25 5.35 -0.32 1.29
N TRP A 26 4.77 0.77 0.83
CA TRP A 26 3.71 1.48 1.54
C TRP A 26 2.65 1.99 0.58
N LEU A 27 1.42 2.14 1.08
CA LEU A 27 0.34 2.80 0.37
C LEU A 27 -0.04 4.07 1.13
N THR A 28 0.00 5.20 0.45
CA THR A 28 -0.45 6.49 1.01
C THR A 28 -1.82 6.85 0.43
N ASP A 29 -2.83 6.86 1.28
CA ASP A 29 -4.19 7.31 0.95
C ASP A 29 -4.53 8.65 1.65
N ALA A 30 -5.81 9.03 1.65
CA ALA A 30 -6.28 10.26 2.29
C ALA A 30 -6.16 10.25 3.84
N ASP A 31 -6.08 9.07 4.45
CA ASP A 31 -6.02 8.91 5.91
C ASP A 31 -4.57 8.83 6.41
N GLY A 32 -3.63 8.44 5.56
CA GLY A 32 -2.21 8.39 5.90
C GLY A 32 -1.42 7.37 5.08
N THR A 33 -0.25 7.01 5.60
CA THR A 33 0.65 6.03 4.98
C THR A 33 0.59 4.71 5.73
N TRP A 34 0.29 3.64 5.00
CA TRP A 34 0.17 2.28 5.50
C TRP A 34 1.38 1.46 5.08
N THR A 35 2.10 0.88 6.03
CA THR A 35 3.27 0.03 5.75
C THR A 35 2.82 -1.38 5.38
N LEU A 36 3.10 -1.80 4.16
CA LEU A 36 2.80 -3.14 3.65
C LEU A 36 3.99 -4.09 3.83
N SER A 37 5.22 -3.60 3.64
CA SER A 37 6.47 -4.35 3.83
C SER A 37 7.61 -3.40 4.12
N GLU A 38 8.53 -3.81 4.99
CA GLU A 38 9.69 -3.00 5.39
C GLU A 38 10.91 -3.91 5.49
N GLN A 39 12.01 -3.52 4.84
CA GLN A 39 13.22 -4.32 4.80
C GLN A 39 13.76 -4.55 6.21
N GLY A 40 14.02 -5.82 6.54
CA GLY A 40 14.57 -6.21 7.84
C GLY A 40 13.53 -6.28 8.97
N ARG A 41 12.23 -6.12 8.67
CA ARG A 41 11.15 -6.22 9.65
C ARG A 41 10.10 -7.24 9.20
N ASP A 42 9.80 -8.19 10.09
CA ASP A 42 8.66 -9.09 9.92
C ASP A 42 7.39 -8.44 10.50
N LEU A 43 6.40 -8.20 9.63
CA LEU A 43 5.09 -7.68 10.03
C LEU A 43 4.07 -8.78 10.30
N GLY A 44 4.39 -10.05 10.02
CA GLY A 44 3.46 -11.18 10.17
C GLY A 44 2.26 -11.15 9.22
N ASN A 45 2.27 -10.27 8.21
CA ASN A 45 1.10 -9.97 7.38
C ASN A 45 1.01 -10.78 6.08
N ARG A 46 1.94 -11.71 5.87
CA ARG A 46 2.01 -12.59 4.70
C ARG A 46 2.03 -11.84 3.37
N PHE A 47 2.58 -10.62 3.34
CA PHE A 47 2.72 -9.79 2.15
C PHE A 47 3.38 -10.52 0.97
N HIS A 48 4.31 -11.43 1.23
CA HIS A 48 5.01 -12.20 0.20
C HIS A 48 4.22 -13.42 -0.31
N ASP A 49 3.11 -13.77 0.33
CA ASP A 49 2.28 -14.92 -0.06
C ASP A 49 1.16 -14.52 -1.03
N ILE A 50 0.91 -13.22 -1.22
CA ILE A 50 -0.14 -12.74 -2.12
C ILE A 50 0.29 -12.89 -3.58
N SER A 51 -0.68 -13.07 -4.46
CA SER A 51 -0.44 -12.95 -5.89
C SER A 51 -0.19 -11.48 -6.24
N TRP A 52 1.08 -11.13 -6.45
CA TRP A 52 1.47 -9.79 -6.86
C TRP A 52 0.91 -9.48 -8.25
N PRO A 53 0.23 -8.34 -8.43
CA PRO A 53 -0.23 -7.93 -9.74
C PRO A 53 0.92 -7.39 -10.58
N GLU A 54 0.85 -7.61 -11.89
CA GLU A 54 1.70 -6.90 -12.84
C GLU A 54 1.18 -5.47 -13.03
N PHE A 55 2.08 -4.49 -12.99
CA PHE A 55 1.77 -3.10 -13.31
C PHE A 55 2.08 -2.85 -14.80
N ALA A 56 1.13 -2.28 -15.52
CA ALA A 56 1.39 -1.82 -16.89
C ALA A 56 2.32 -0.60 -16.90
N ALA A 57 2.93 -0.31 -18.05
CA ALA A 57 3.89 0.80 -18.20
C ALA A 57 3.31 2.19 -17.87
N ASP A 58 2.00 2.37 -17.97
CA ASP A 58 1.27 3.60 -17.62
C ASP A 58 0.69 3.60 -16.19
N GLN A 59 0.99 2.57 -15.40
CA GLN A 59 0.53 2.39 -14.02
C GLN A 59 1.66 2.48 -12.99
N TRP A 60 2.92 2.47 -13.44
CA TRP A 60 4.11 2.52 -12.61
C TRP A 60 5.11 3.53 -13.15
N VAL A 61 5.61 4.39 -12.26
CA VAL A 61 6.65 5.36 -12.55
C VAL A 61 7.93 4.91 -11.88
N GLU A 62 8.91 4.55 -12.70
CA GLU A 62 10.25 4.19 -12.25
C GLU A 62 11.04 5.44 -11.83
N THR A 63 11.52 5.46 -10.59
CA THR A 63 12.33 6.56 -10.04
C THR A 63 13.70 6.11 -9.55
N ASN A 64 13.93 4.80 -9.43
CA ASN A 64 15.21 4.23 -9.00
C ASN A 64 15.38 2.83 -9.62
N GLY A 65 15.83 2.75 -10.88
CA GLY A 65 15.80 1.47 -11.62
C GLY A 65 14.36 0.99 -11.77
N SER A 66 14.07 -0.29 -11.53
CA SER A 66 12.69 -0.81 -11.55
C SER A 66 11.84 -0.40 -10.34
N TYR A 67 12.44 0.25 -9.34
CA TYR A 67 11.75 0.78 -8.16
C TYR A 67 11.08 2.11 -8.48
N GLY A 68 9.98 2.40 -7.79
CA GLY A 68 9.10 3.47 -8.19
C GLY A 68 7.84 3.62 -7.36
N TYR A 69 6.80 4.15 -7.99
CA TYR A 69 5.48 4.27 -7.42
C TYR A 69 4.39 4.08 -8.49
N GLY A 70 3.18 3.77 -8.04
CA GLY A 70 2.00 3.67 -8.88
C GLY A 70 0.74 4.02 -8.12
N CYS A 71 -0.39 3.97 -8.81
CA CYS A 71 -1.70 4.06 -8.16
C CYS A 71 -2.22 2.63 -7.93
N ALA A 72 -2.68 2.32 -6.72
CA ALA A 72 -3.24 1.00 -6.42
C ALA A 72 -4.32 1.07 -5.34
N CYS A 73 -5.04 -0.04 -5.21
CA CYS A 73 -5.85 -0.29 -4.03
C CYS A 73 -5.52 -1.67 -3.46
N PHE A 74 -5.58 -1.80 -2.14
CA PHE A 74 -5.59 -3.10 -1.49
C PHE A 74 -6.87 -3.30 -0.68
N ASP A 75 -7.27 -4.57 -0.57
CA ASP A 75 -8.26 -5.05 0.39
C ASP A 75 -7.50 -5.83 1.48
N GLY A 76 -7.72 -5.50 2.75
CA GLY A 76 -6.96 -6.13 3.82
C GLY A 76 -7.28 -5.54 5.20
N VAL A 77 -6.52 -5.94 6.22
CA VAL A 77 -6.69 -5.45 7.59
C VAL A 77 -5.50 -4.59 7.96
N VAL A 78 -5.76 -3.46 8.63
CA VAL A 78 -4.73 -2.53 9.09
C VAL A 78 -4.80 -2.34 10.60
N ASP A 79 -3.63 -2.19 11.22
CA ASP A 79 -3.51 -1.66 12.57
C ASP A 79 -3.37 -0.14 12.50
N HIS A 80 -4.45 0.56 12.85
CA HIS A 80 -4.53 2.03 12.85
C HIS A 80 -3.63 2.69 13.89
N ARG A 81 -3.12 1.95 14.89
CA ARG A 81 -2.20 2.51 15.88
C ARG A 81 -0.78 2.55 15.38
N SER A 82 -0.37 1.53 14.64
CA SER A 82 1.00 1.42 14.10
C SER A 82 1.10 1.79 12.63
N ALA A 83 -0.04 2.05 11.97
CA ALA A 83 -0.15 2.21 10.52
C ALA A 83 0.43 1.03 9.71
N ASN A 84 0.39 -0.18 10.28
CA ASN A 84 0.86 -1.38 9.59
C ASN A 84 -0.31 -2.09 8.94
N VAL A 85 -0.11 -2.66 7.76
CA VAL A 85 -1.04 -3.62 7.18
C VAL A 85 -0.76 -4.98 7.82
N VAL A 86 -1.74 -5.56 8.50
CA VAL A 86 -1.61 -6.86 9.22
C VAL A 86 -2.07 -8.04 8.37
N ARG A 87 -2.81 -7.79 7.28
CA ARG A 87 -3.16 -8.80 6.28
C ARG A 87 -3.50 -8.12 4.96
N ILE A 88 -3.04 -8.69 3.85
CA ILE A 88 -3.43 -8.26 2.50
C ILE A 88 -4.18 -9.41 1.84
N ASP A 89 -5.44 -9.19 1.51
CA ASP A 89 -6.27 -10.18 0.83
C ASP A 89 -6.18 -10.00 -0.69
N ARG A 90 -6.01 -8.75 -1.16
CA ARG A 90 -5.90 -8.42 -2.58
C ARG A 90 -5.13 -7.12 -2.80
N LEU A 91 -4.33 -7.05 -3.87
CA LEU A 91 -3.73 -5.83 -4.39
C LEU A 91 -4.12 -5.63 -5.86
N GLN A 92 -4.51 -4.41 -6.23
CA GLN A 92 -4.99 -4.08 -7.57
C GLN A 92 -4.37 -2.77 -8.06
N PRO A 93 -3.57 -2.80 -9.14
CA PRO A 93 -3.11 -1.59 -9.81
C PRO A 93 -4.28 -0.79 -10.36
N ARG A 94 -4.08 0.52 -10.45
CA ARG A 94 -4.99 1.48 -11.06
C ARG A 94 -4.21 2.35 -12.03
N PRO A 95 -4.86 2.90 -13.07
CA PRO A 95 -4.26 3.95 -13.88
C PRO A 95 -3.74 5.11 -13.00
N LEU A 96 -2.56 5.66 -13.33
CA LEU A 96 -1.96 6.77 -12.56
C LEU A 96 -2.92 7.96 -12.40
N ASN A 97 -3.71 8.23 -13.45
CA ASN A 97 -4.68 9.32 -13.43
C ASN A 97 -5.74 9.18 -12.33
N ALA A 98 -6.01 7.97 -11.83
CA ALA A 98 -6.97 7.77 -10.76
C ALA A 98 -6.49 8.41 -9.45
N CYS A 99 -5.19 8.33 -9.15
CA CYS A 99 -4.61 8.98 -7.99
C CYS A 99 -4.31 10.46 -8.26
N LEU A 100 -3.85 10.82 -9.47
CA LEU A 100 -3.59 12.22 -9.84
C LEU A 100 -4.86 13.09 -9.79
N ALA A 101 -6.02 12.52 -10.10
CA ALA A 101 -7.30 13.22 -10.12
C ALA A 101 -8.02 13.21 -8.77
N ASP A 102 -7.50 12.49 -7.76
CA ASP A 102 -8.13 12.39 -6.45
C ASP A 102 -7.62 13.52 -5.54
N PRO A 103 -8.46 14.53 -5.22
CA PRO A 103 -8.05 15.67 -4.41
C PRO A 103 -7.86 15.33 -2.92
N ALA A 104 -8.29 14.15 -2.47
CA ALA A 104 -8.09 13.70 -1.10
C ALA A 104 -6.69 13.10 -0.90
N LEU A 105 -6.02 12.71 -1.98
CA LEU A 105 -4.67 12.17 -1.91
C LEU A 105 -3.63 13.28 -1.79
N PRO A 106 -2.53 13.04 -1.04
CA PRO A 106 -1.40 13.95 -1.06
C PRO A 106 -0.76 13.98 -2.45
N SER A 107 -0.26 15.17 -2.82
CA SER A 107 0.52 15.33 -4.04
C SER A 107 1.80 14.50 -3.95
N ILE A 108 2.11 13.75 -5.01
CA ILE A 108 3.40 13.08 -5.16
C ILE A 108 4.40 14.14 -5.64
N ASN A 109 5.49 14.33 -4.88
CA ASN A 109 6.57 15.26 -5.21
C ASN A 109 7.68 14.55 -5.99
#